data_AF-A0AAD9QDC5-F1
#
_entry.id   AF-A0AAD9QDC5-F1
#
_cell.length_a   1.000
_cell.length_b   1.000
_cell.length_c   1.000
_cell.angle_alpha   90.00
_cell.angle_beta   90.00
_cell.angle_gamma   90.00
#
_symmetry.space_group_name_H-M   'P 1'
#
loop_
_entity.id
_entity.type
_entity.pdbx_description
1 polymer ?
#
loop_
_entity_poly.entity_id
_entity_poly.type
_entity_poly.pdbx_seq_one_letter_code
_entity_poly.pdbx_strand_id
1 'polypeptide(L)'
;MSSNSQNTFTDELRQDFKALLIKIFSDLEKETVEALRLFYNDKDIPKNICGTFNFLTALEDAGKFSWTNVSSLKKWLSAIGRGVLVDALEEFEIKRNVALLLDAFVKIRKGIPRQNLFENIEVIAGYLANLTDCELDKSKVRSLRKSKKNIEEVMIFLEEQIRETSLSKPWTYRLALLIVAAGEVLSETEIQNEEFTDLLPEEVARCSAEICSRMASLDEWYEPFTSECLIKNENQLSTDGLLKKSVID
;
A
#
# COMPACT_ATOMS: atom_id res chain seq x y z
N MET A 1 0.97 26.82 27.47
CA MET A 1 1.81 25.78 26.85
C MET A 1 0.90 25.01 25.90
N SER A 2 1.04 25.24 24.59
CA SER A 2 0.24 24.54 23.58
C SER A 2 1.13 23.44 23.00
N SER A 3 0.85 22.20 23.36
CA SER A 3 1.39 21.04 22.67
C SER A 3 0.71 20.96 21.31
N ASN A 4 1.33 21.54 20.28
CA ASN A 4 0.97 21.21 18.90
C ASN A 4 1.33 19.74 18.70
N SER A 5 0.37 18.83 18.88
CA SER A 5 0.53 17.46 18.42
C SER A 5 0.61 17.52 16.90
N GLN A 6 1.82 17.50 16.36
CA GLN A 6 2.01 17.28 14.93
C GLN A 6 1.41 15.90 14.63
N ASN A 7 0.45 15.85 13.72
CA ASN A 7 -0.12 14.60 13.24
C ASN A 7 1.04 13.77 12.67
N THR A 8 1.19 12.54 13.13
CA THR A 8 2.16 11.63 12.55
C THR A 8 1.72 11.28 11.12
N PHE A 9 2.65 10.84 10.27
CA PHE A 9 2.32 10.31 8.94
C PHE A 9 1.27 9.18 8.99
N THR A 10 1.27 8.37 10.06
CA THR A 10 0.23 7.36 10.28
C THR A 10 -1.13 7.95 10.62
N ASP A 11 -1.20 9.15 11.19
CA ASP A 11 -2.46 9.84 11.46
C ASP A 11 -3.10 10.36 10.17
N GLU A 12 -2.32 10.81 9.19
CA GLU A 12 -2.83 11.17 7.86
C GLU A 12 -3.42 9.94 7.14
N LEU A 13 -2.73 8.81 7.13
CA LEU A 13 -3.26 7.56 6.56
C LEU A 13 -4.55 7.08 7.24
N ARG A 14 -4.67 7.30 8.56
CA ARG A 14 -5.91 7.03 9.29
C ARG A 14 -7.02 7.99 8.89
N GLN A 15 -6.72 9.27 8.68
CA GLN A 15 -7.70 10.26 8.21
C GLN A 15 -8.20 9.92 6.79
N ASP A 16 -7.31 9.51 5.89
CA ASP A 16 -7.68 9.04 4.55
C ASP A 16 -8.61 7.84 4.61
N PHE A 17 -8.31 6.88 5.49
CA PHE A 17 -9.19 5.75 5.73
C PHE A 17 -10.58 6.20 6.24
N LYS A 18 -10.63 7.14 7.19
CA LYS A 18 -11.91 7.68 7.70
C LYS A 18 -12.69 8.41 6.62
N ALA A 19 -12.03 9.16 5.74
CA ALA A 19 -12.66 9.80 4.60
C ALA A 19 -13.26 8.77 3.63
N LEU A 20 -12.53 7.68 3.35
CA LEU A 20 -13.03 6.57 2.53
C LEU A 20 -14.22 5.88 3.17
N LEU A 21 -14.19 5.64 4.49
CA LEU A 21 -15.33 5.12 5.23
C LEU A 21 -16.55 6.04 5.09
N ILE A 22 -16.40 7.36 5.22
CA ILE A 22 -17.50 8.33 5.04
C ILE A 22 -18.10 8.22 3.62
N LYS A 23 -17.26 8.10 2.59
CA LYS A 23 -17.72 7.90 1.22
C LYS A 23 -18.52 6.61 1.08
N ILE A 24 -17.96 5.50 1.58
CA ILE A 24 -18.66 4.20 1.62
C ILE A 24 -20.01 4.36 2.32
N PHE A 25 -20.07 5.04 3.47
CA PHE A 25 -21.32 5.24 4.21
C PHE A 25 -22.36 6.03 3.43
N SER A 26 -21.93 7.03 2.67
CA SER A 26 -22.81 7.89 1.88
C SER A 26 -23.41 7.15 0.68
N ASP A 27 -22.67 6.19 0.13
CA ASP A 27 -23.08 5.40 -1.05
C ASP A 27 -23.93 4.15 -0.69
N LEU A 28 -24.09 3.83 0.59
CA LEU A 28 -24.83 2.66 1.06
C LEU A 28 -26.28 3.02 1.42
N GLU A 29 -27.22 2.44 0.67
CA GLU A 29 -28.66 2.55 0.94
C GLU A 29 -29.06 1.81 2.23
N LYS A 30 -30.22 2.17 2.79
CA LYS A 30 -30.73 1.63 4.07
C LYS A 30 -30.97 0.11 4.01
N GLU A 31 -31.43 -0.45 2.88
CA GLU A 31 -31.59 -1.90 2.72
C GLU A 31 -30.27 -2.67 2.82
N THR A 32 -29.15 -2.01 2.52
CA THR A 32 -27.81 -2.58 2.52
C THR A 32 -27.25 -2.79 3.94
N VAL A 33 -27.78 -2.06 4.92
CA VAL A 33 -27.39 -2.13 6.34
C VAL A 33 -27.92 -3.40 7.02
N GLU A 34 -29.09 -3.87 6.63
CA GLU A 34 -29.65 -5.12 7.14
C GLU A 34 -28.86 -6.34 6.62
N ALA A 35 -28.41 -6.29 5.37
CA ALA A 35 -27.47 -7.29 4.84
C ALA A 35 -26.13 -7.30 5.60
N LEU A 36 -25.67 -6.12 6.04
CA LEU A 36 -24.48 -5.94 6.91
C LEU A 36 -24.61 -6.68 8.24
N ARG A 37 -25.78 -6.58 8.90
CA ARG A 37 -26.05 -7.27 10.16
C ARG A 37 -26.00 -8.79 10.00
N LEU A 38 -26.54 -9.30 8.91
CA LEU A 38 -26.51 -10.73 8.60
C LEU A 38 -25.09 -11.23 8.34
N PHE A 39 -24.24 -10.43 7.69
CA PHE A 39 -22.87 -10.81 7.38
C PHE A 39 -21.96 -10.90 8.62
N TYR A 40 -22.04 -9.91 9.53
CA TYR A 40 -21.14 -9.83 10.69
C TYR A 40 -21.67 -10.51 11.97
N ASN A 41 -22.84 -11.17 11.94
CA ASN A 41 -23.52 -11.81 13.07
C ASN A 41 -23.85 -10.89 14.26
N ASP A 42 -25.07 -11.01 14.80
CA ASP A 42 -25.59 -10.26 15.95
C ASP A 42 -24.78 -10.36 17.26
N LYS A 43 -23.80 -11.28 17.36
CA LYS A 43 -22.97 -11.45 18.56
C LYS A 43 -21.84 -10.42 18.65
N ASP A 44 -21.44 -9.88 17.52
CA ASP A 44 -20.29 -9.00 17.41
C ASP A 44 -20.65 -7.53 17.64
N ILE A 45 -21.94 -7.17 17.52
CA ILE A 45 -22.42 -5.79 17.63
C ILE A 45 -23.76 -5.74 18.37
N PRO A 46 -23.94 -4.81 19.32
CA PRO A 46 -25.24 -4.58 19.97
C PRO A 46 -26.38 -4.35 18.97
N LYS A 47 -27.48 -5.11 19.13
CA LYS A 47 -28.65 -5.06 18.23
C LYS A 47 -29.33 -3.68 18.16
N ASN A 48 -29.07 -2.80 19.13
CA ASN A 48 -29.67 -1.47 19.24
C ASN A 48 -28.92 -0.36 18.48
N ILE A 49 -27.82 -0.67 17.79
CA ILE A 49 -27.11 0.35 17.02
C ILE A 49 -27.91 0.68 15.76
N CYS A 50 -28.38 1.92 15.64
CA CYS A 50 -29.12 2.41 14.47
C CYS A 50 -28.24 3.28 13.57
N GLY A 51 -28.43 3.14 12.26
CA GLY A 51 -27.73 3.92 11.23
C GLY A 51 -26.44 3.28 10.73
N THR A 52 -26.19 3.39 9.42
CA THR A 52 -25.02 2.82 8.71
C THR A 52 -23.70 3.24 9.35
N PHE A 53 -23.59 4.53 9.69
CA PHE A 53 -22.39 5.11 10.29
C PHE A 53 -22.04 4.46 11.63
N ASN A 54 -22.99 4.46 12.58
CA ASN A 54 -22.76 3.89 13.91
C ASN A 54 -22.47 2.39 13.87
N PHE A 55 -23.10 1.66 12.95
CA PHE A 55 -22.87 0.22 12.79
C PHE A 55 -21.45 -0.09 12.30
N LEU A 56 -20.96 0.64 11.31
CA LEU A 56 -19.62 0.43 10.77
C LEU A 56 -18.53 0.94 11.73
N THR A 57 -18.78 2.02 12.48
CA THR A 57 -17.90 2.40 13.61
C THR A 57 -17.80 1.29 14.64
N ALA A 58 -18.93 0.67 15.01
CA ALA A 58 -18.92 -0.45 15.95
C ALA A 58 -18.18 -1.69 15.41
N LEU A 59 -18.25 -1.95 14.09
CA LEU A 59 -17.45 -3.02 13.46
C LEU A 59 -15.95 -2.73 13.53
N GLU A 60 -15.55 -1.48 13.32
CA GLU A 60 -14.16 -1.04 13.46
C GLU A 60 -13.68 -1.17 14.90
N ASP A 61 -14.46 -0.69 15.87
CA ASP A 61 -14.17 -0.78 17.31
C ASP A 61 -14.10 -2.25 17.78
N ALA A 62 -14.93 -3.12 17.22
CA ALA A 62 -14.91 -4.56 17.45
C ALA A 62 -13.76 -5.28 16.70
N GLY A 63 -12.91 -4.55 15.99
CA GLY A 63 -11.74 -5.07 15.28
C GLY A 63 -12.06 -5.95 14.08
N LYS A 64 -13.28 -5.86 13.52
CA LYS A 64 -13.68 -6.66 12.34
C LYS A 64 -12.98 -6.20 11.07
N PHE A 65 -12.67 -4.92 11.00
CA PHE A 65 -11.76 -4.31 10.06
C PHE A 65 -11.08 -3.12 10.73
N SER A 66 -10.04 -2.59 10.10
CA SER A 66 -9.38 -1.34 10.51
C SER A 66 -8.65 -0.73 9.32
N TRP A 67 -8.07 0.45 9.49
CA TRP A 67 -7.23 1.06 8.46
C TRP A 67 -6.03 0.18 8.05
N THR A 68 -5.62 -0.78 8.89
CA THR A 68 -4.53 -1.74 8.59
C THR A 68 -5.03 -3.02 7.93
N ASN A 69 -6.30 -3.39 8.12
CA ASN A 69 -6.88 -4.60 7.56
C ASN A 69 -8.34 -4.38 7.15
N VAL A 70 -8.58 -4.20 5.85
CA VAL A 70 -9.91 -3.97 5.27
C VAL A 70 -10.48 -5.22 4.60
N SER A 71 -9.84 -6.38 4.73
CA SER A 71 -10.21 -7.61 4.02
C SER A 71 -11.65 -8.05 4.28
N SER A 72 -12.10 -8.00 5.54
CA SER A 72 -13.49 -8.31 5.89
C SER A 72 -14.48 -7.34 5.23
N LEU A 73 -14.15 -6.04 5.23
CA LEU A 73 -14.98 -4.99 4.63
C LEU A 73 -15.10 -5.17 3.11
N LYS A 74 -13.99 -5.51 2.43
CA LYS A 74 -13.98 -5.84 1.00
C LYS A 74 -14.87 -7.05 0.68
N LYS A 75 -14.71 -8.16 1.43
CA LYS A 75 -15.54 -9.37 1.25
C LYS A 75 -17.03 -9.05 1.35
N TRP A 76 -17.40 -8.22 2.31
CA TRP A 76 -18.77 -7.80 2.48
C TRP A 76 -19.26 -6.91 1.32
N LEU A 77 -18.50 -5.87 0.93
CA LEU A 77 -18.85 -5.01 -0.20
C LEU A 77 -19.00 -5.80 -1.51
N SER A 78 -18.16 -6.82 -1.73
CA SER A 78 -18.30 -7.75 -2.84
C SER A 78 -19.62 -8.53 -2.77
N ALA A 79 -20.00 -9.03 -1.60
CA ALA A 79 -21.22 -9.81 -1.40
C ALA A 79 -22.51 -9.04 -1.71
N ILE A 80 -22.50 -7.71 -1.53
CA ILE A 80 -23.62 -6.83 -1.86
C ILE A 80 -23.50 -6.17 -3.24
N GLY A 81 -22.54 -6.62 -4.07
CA GLY A 81 -22.36 -6.13 -5.44
C GLY A 81 -21.84 -4.69 -5.53
N ARG A 82 -21.12 -4.19 -4.52
CA ARG A 82 -20.52 -2.84 -4.51
C ARG A 82 -19.05 -2.89 -4.93
N GLY A 83 -18.78 -3.44 -6.11
CA GLY A 83 -17.41 -3.60 -6.66
C GLY A 83 -16.59 -2.31 -6.69
N VAL A 84 -17.18 -1.20 -7.10
CA VAL A 84 -16.50 0.12 -7.14
C VAL A 84 -15.95 0.54 -5.76
N LEU A 85 -16.63 0.18 -4.67
CA LEU A 85 -16.18 0.47 -3.31
C LEU A 85 -15.08 -0.52 -2.85
N VAL A 86 -15.08 -1.74 -3.39
CA VAL A 86 -13.97 -2.70 -3.21
C VAL A 86 -12.72 -2.15 -3.87
N ASP A 87 -12.81 -1.72 -5.13
CA ASP A 87 -11.70 -1.13 -5.88
C ASP A 87 -11.11 0.09 -5.14
N ALA A 88 -11.96 0.94 -4.58
CA ALA A 88 -11.53 2.09 -3.78
C ALA A 88 -10.77 1.68 -2.49
N LEU A 89 -11.17 0.58 -1.83
CA LEU A 89 -10.44 0.03 -0.68
C LEU A 89 -9.12 -0.61 -1.09
N GLU A 90 -9.05 -1.23 -2.26
CA GLU A 90 -7.81 -1.79 -2.80
C GLU A 90 -6.81 -0.70 -3.16
N GLU A 91 -7.27 0.36 -3.80
CA GLU A 91 -6.46 1.54 -4.09
C GLU A 91 -5.92 2.17 -2.79
N PHE A 92 -6.75 2.26 -1.75
CA PHE A 92 -6.31 2.71 -0.43
C PHE A 92 -5.26 1.78 0.19
N GLU A 93 -5.46 0.46 0.17
CA GLU A 93 -4.48 -0.50 0.71
C GLU A 93 -3.13 -0.40 0.00
N ILE A 94 -3.14 -0.26 -1.33
CA ILE A 94 -1.94 -0.09 -2.14
C ILE A 94 -1.23 1.21 -1.76
N LYS A 95 -1.94 2.35 -1.78
CA LYS A 95 -1.39 3.67 -1.42
C LYS A 95 -0.79 3.65 -0.02
N ARG A 96 -1.55 3.15 0.96
CA ARG A 96 -1.10 2.97 2.34
C ARG A 96 0.18 2.14 2.42
N ASN A 97 0.24 1.00 1.73
CA ASN A 97 1.41 0.12 1.77
C ASN A 97 2.65 0.74 1.12
N VAL A 98 2.50 1.40 -0.03
CA VAL A 98 3.61 2.14 -0.68
C VAL A 98 4.13 3.25 0.21
N ALA A 99 3.22 4.00 0.83
CA ALA A 99 3.56 5.13 1.67
C ALA A 99 4.28 4.66 2.97
N LEU A 100 3.79 3.60 3.63
CA LEU A 100 4.46 2.97 4.77
C LEU A 100 5.84 2.39 4.40
N LEU A 101 5.97 1.83 3.20
CA LEU A 101 7.21 1.26 2.71
C LEU A 101 8.27 2.35 2.44
N LEU A 102 7.86 3.48 1.88
CA LEU A 102 8.73 4.66 1.71
C LEU A 102 9.16 5.24 3.05
N ASP A 103 8.23 5.46 3.98
CA ASP A 103 8.55 5.95 5.33
C ASP A 103 9.56 5.03 6.04
N ALA A 104 9.32 3.72 6.01
CA ALA A 104 10.22 2.73 6.58
C ALA A 104 11.60 2.72 5.87
N PHE A 105 11.63 2.78 4.54
CA PHE A 105 12.89 2.84 3.78
C PHE A 105 13.73 4.05 4.21
N VAL A 106 13.10 5.23 4.29
CA VAL A 106 13.81 6.47 4.60
C VAL A 106 14.32 6.46 6.04
N LYS A 107 13.49 5.99 6.99
CA LYS A 107 13.91 5.82 8.39
C LYS A 107 15.12 4.88 8.51
N ILE A 108 15.10 3.75 7.81
CA ILE A 108 16.23 2.80 7.78
C ILE A 108 17.49 3.48 7.22
N ARG A 109 17.38 4.23 6.12
CA ARG A 109 18.52 4.95 5.54
C ARG A 109 19.07 6.06 6.44
N LYS A 110 18.22 6.70 7.24
CA LYS A 110 18.62 7.69 8.26
C LYS A 110 19.13 7.05 9.56
N GLY A 111 19.17 5.72 9.67
CA GLY A 111 19.60 5.02 10.88
C GLY A 111 18.62 5.13 12.05
N ILE A 112 17.36 5.47 11.78
CA ILE A 112 16.30 5.58 12.78
C ILE A 112 15.84 4.16 13.17
N PRO A 113 15.71 3.84 14.47
CA PRO A 113 15.27 2.52 14.92
C PRO A 113 13.90 2.11 14.37
N ARG A 114 13.70 0.80 14.21
CA ARG A 114 12.45 0.19 13.76
C ARG A 114 11.26 0.63 14.61
N GLN A 115 10.12 0.85 13.97
CA GLN A 115 8.89 1.31 14.63
C GLN A 115 7.84 0.19 14.76
N ASN A 116 8.15 -1.04 14.30
CA ASN A 116 7.30 -2.23 14.36
C ASN A 116 5.89 -2.00 13.79
N LEU A 117 5.75 -1.12 12.78
CA LEU A 117 4.44 -0.74 12.23
C LEU A 117 3.77 -1.92 11.51
N PHE A 118 4.53 -2.64 10.68
CA PHE A 118 4.14 -3.89 10.04
C PHE A 118 5.40 -4.74 9.79
N GLU A 119 5.45 -5.96 10.33
CA GLU A 119 6.64 -6.83 10.25
C GLU A 119 7.10 -7.06 8.80
N ASN A 120 6.16 -7.27 7.88
CA ASN A 120 6.49 -7.46 6.46
C ASN A 120 6.97 -6.17 5.77
N ILE A 121 6.42 -5.00 6.10
CA ILE A 121 6.83 -3.73 5.46
C ILE A 121 8.26 -3.39 5.85
N GLU A 122 8.63 -3.52 7.12
CA GLU A 122 9.98 -3.21 7.59
C GLU A 122 11.02 -4.19 7.01
N VAL A 123 10.67 -5.46 6.87
CA VAL A 123 11.55 -6.46 6.22
C VAL A 123 11.79 -6.10 4.75
N ILE A 124 10.73 -5.77 4.00
CA ILE A 124 10.84 -5.36 2.59
C ILE A 124 11.62 -4.05 2.49
N ALA A 125 11.30 -3.05 3.32
CA ALA A 125 12.00 -1.77 3.36
C ALA A 125 13.50 -1.97 3.62
N GLY A 126 13.86 -2.84 4.56
CA GLY A 126 15.26 -3.17 4.86
C GLY A 126 15.96 -3.85 3.68
N TYR A 127 15.28 -4.76 2.99
CA TYR A 127 15.81 -5.38 1.78
C TYR A 127 16.05 -4.33 0.67
N LEU A 128 15.07 -3.46 0.40
CA LEU A 128 15.17 -2.37 -0.56
C LEU A 128 16.25 -1.35 -0.18
N ALA A 129 16.37 -1.01 1.10
CA ALA A 129 17.40 -0.10 1.59
C ALA A 129 18.80 -0.70 1.41
N ASN A 130 18.95 -2.02 1.51
CA ASN A 130 20.23 -2.70 1.33
C ASN A 130 20.53 -3.06 -0.14
N LEU A 131 19.60 -2.80 -1.07
CA LEU A 131 19.73 -3.12 -2.50
C LEU A 131 20.70 -2.21 -3.27
N THR A 132 21.64 -1.56 -2.58
CA THR A 132 22.51 -0.49 -3.09
C THR A 132 23.45 -0.87 -4.24
N ASP A 133 23.57 -2.14 -4.63
CA ASP A 133 24.72 -2.57 -5.42
C ASP A 133 24.48 -3.26 -6.78
N CYS A 134 23.24 -3.56 -7.20
CA CYS A 134 23.08 -4.53 -8.30
C CYS A 134 22.44 -3.99 -9.60
N GLU A 135 21.45 -3.11 -9.60
CA GLU A 135 20.63 -2.89 -10.82
C GLU A 135 20.29 -1.44 -11.19
N LEU A 136 20.36 -0.49 -10.26
CA LEU A 136 20.31 0.93 -10.61
C LEU A 136 21.72 1.41 -10.92
N ASP A 137 21.94 1.95 -12.12
CA ASP A 137 23.21 2.58 -12.50
C ASP A 137 23.66 3.54 -11.39
N LYS A 138 24.70 3.13 -10.66
CA LYS A 138 25.23 3.82 -9.48
C LYS A 138 25.56 5.28 -9.80
N SER A 139 25.93 5.57 -11.05
CA SER A 139 26.24 6.93 -11.48
C SER A 139 24.97 7.80 -11.57
N LYS A 140 23.85 7.22 -12.01
CA LYS A 140 22.54 7.89 -12.12
C LYS A 140 21.88 8.09 -10.77
N VAL A 141 21.85 7.09 -9.88
CA VAL A 141 21.34 7.28 -8.51
C VAL A 141 22.18 8.30 -7.76
N ARG A 142 23.51 8.23 -7.89
CA ARG A 142 24.42 9.23 -7.31
C ARG A 142 24.25 10.62 -7.94
N SER A 143 23.89 10.70 -9.20
CA SER A 143 23.58 11.97 -9.90
C SER A 143 22.26 12.56 -9.39
N LEU A 144 21.22 11.73 -9.26
CA LEU A 144 19.93 12.10 -8.68
C LEU A 144 20.13 12.61 -7.24
N ARG A 145 20.86 11.84 -6.43
CA ARG A 145 21.35 12.19 -5.08
C ARG A 145 21.99 13.59 -5.04
N LYS A 146 22.96 13.83 -5.93
CA LYS A 146 23.64 15.14 -6.01
C LYS A 146 22.78 16.30 -6.51
N SER A 147 21.71 16.02 -7.24
CA SER A 147 21.04 17.04 -8.06
C SER A 147 19.97 17.85 -7.32
N LYS A 148 19.56 17.49 -6.10
CA LYS A 148 18.43 18.13 -5.36
C LYS A 148 17.21 18.40 -6.28
N LYS A 149 16.97 17.53 -7.27
CA LYS A 149 15.89 17.72 -8.24
C LYS A 149 14.54 17.44 -7.59
N ASN A 150 13.50 18.13 -8.07
CA ASN A 150 12.12 17.87 -7.69
C ASN A 150 11.84 16.37 -7.87
N ILE A 151 11.18 15.74 -6.89
CA ILE A 151 10.83 14.33 -6.96
C ILE A 151 10.07 13.98 -8.24
N GLU A 152 9.24 14.89 -8.74
CA GLU A 152 8.49 14.71 -9.97
C GLU A 152 9.42 14.45 -11.17
N GLU A 153 10.54 15.19 -11.26
CA GLU A 153 11.55 15.00 -12.30
C GLU A 153 12.30 13.67 -12.14
N VAL A 154 12.65 13.31 -10.89
CA VAL A 154 13.32 12.04 -10.60
C VAL A 154 12.44 10.87 -11.02
N MET A 155 11.16 10.97 -10.71
CA MET A 155 10.18 9.96 -11.04
C MET A 155 9.98 9.89 -12.56
N ILE A 156 9.88 11.03 -13.28
CA ILE A 156 9.74 11.05 -14.76
C ILE A 156 10.93 10.33 -15.39
N PHE A 157 12.14 10.67 -14.95
CA PHE A 157 13.35 10.03 -15.43
C PHE A 157 13.35 8.51 -15.20
N LEU A 158 12.91 8.05 -14.03
CA LEU A 158 12.85 6.61 -13.73
C LEU A 158 11.77 5.90 -14.53
N GLU A 159 10.64 6.55 -14.79
CA GLU A 159 9.60 6.02 -15.64
C GLU A 159 10.11 5.83 -17.07
N GLU A 160 10.83 6.82 -17.62
CA GLU A 160 11.51 6.69 -18.92
C GLU A 160 12.46 5.50 -18.90
N GLN A 161 13.29 5.36 -17.85
CA GLN A 161 14.16 4.19 -17.71
C GLN A 161 13.39 2.87 -17.62
N ILE A 162 12.26 2.85 -16.90
CA ILE A 162 11.41 1.67 -16.75
C ILE A 162 10.82 1.26 -18.10
N ARG A 163 10.30 2.23 -18.86
CA ARG A 163 9.77 2.03 -20.22
C ARG A 163 10.85 1.55 -21.18
N GLU A 164 12.05 2.12 -21.11
CA GLU A 164 13.16 1.80 -22.00
C GLU A 164 13.83 0.45 -21.72
N THR A 165 14.00 0.09 -20.45
CA THR A 165 14.85 -1.06 -20.06
C THR A 165 14.10 -2.22 -19.41
N SER A 166 12.85 -2.03 -18.99
CA SER A 166 12.22 -2.96 -18.04
C SER A 166 10.77 -3.33 -18.35
N LEU A 167 10.24 -3.04 -19.56
CA LEU A 167 8.93 -3.53 -20.01
C LEU A 167 8.80 -5.07 -19.99
N SER A 168 9.91 -5.81 -19.98
CA SER A 168 9.96 -7.27 -19.83
C SER A 168 10.11 -7.76 -18.37
N LYS A 169 10.38 -6.86 -17.42
CA LYS A 169 10.53 -7.17 -16.00
C LYS A 169 9.17 -7.16 -15.31
N PRO A 170 8.97 -7.98 -14.25
CA PRO A 170 7.72 -7.99 -13.48
C PRO A 170 7.39 -6.60 -12.90
N TRP A 171 6.11 -6.27 -12.77
CA TRP A 171 5.65 -5.00 -12.16
C TRP A 171 6.24 -4.78 -10.75
N THR A 172 6.47 -5.86 -9.99
CA THR A 172 7.09 -5.79 -8.66
C THR A 172 8.51 -5.24 -8.69
N TYR A 173 9.26 -5.52 -9.76
CA TYR A 173 10.60 -4.97 -9.96
C TYR A 173 10.55 -3.46 -10.25
N ARG A 174 9.61 -3.03 -11.10
CA ARG A 174 9.42 -1.61 -11.45
C ARG A 174 8.99 -0.81 -10.22
N LEU A 175 8.04 -1.33 -9.44
CA LEU A 175 7.62 -0.75 -8.18
C LEU A 175 8.81 -0.62 -7.21
N ALA A 176 9.62 -1.68 -7.06
CA ALA A 176 10.82 -1.63 -6.21
C ALA A 176 11.81 -0.55 -6.65
N LEU A 177 12.06 -0.38 -7.95
CA LEU A 177 12.92 0.67 -8.48
C LEU A 177 12.39 2.08 -8.13
N LEU A 178 11.08 2.32 -8.32
CA LEU A 178 10.45 3.59 -7.99
C LEU A 178 10.55 3.89 -6.49
N ILE A 179 10.29 2.89 -5.63
CA ILE A 179 10.41 3.03 -4.17
C ILE A 179 11.85 3.36 -3.77
N VAL A 180 12.83 2.62 -4.29
CA VAL A 180 14.25 2.84 -3.97
C VAL A 180 14.63 4.27 -4.33
N ALA A 181 14.34 4.70 -5.55
CA ALA A 181 14.80 6.00 -5.99
C ALA A 181 14.05 7.17 -5.34
N ALA A 182 12.74 7.07 -5.13
CA ALA A 182 11.99 8.04 -4.33
C ALA A 182 12.49 8.09 -2.89
N GLY A 183 12.75 6.92 -2.29
CA GLY A 183 13.30 6.80 -0.95
C GLY A 183 14.70 7.40 -0.81
N GLU A 184 15.57 7.26 -1.81
CA GLU A 184 16.89 7.89 -1.83
C GLU A 184 16.76 9.42 -1.82
N VAL A 185 15.93 9.99 -2.69
CA VAL A 185 15.68 11.45 -2.73
C VAL A 185 15.14 11.95 -1.40
N LEU A 186 14.12 11.27 -0.86
CA LEU A 186 13.51 11.58 0.43
C LEU A 186 14.49 11.42 1.62
N SER A 187 15.47 10.53 1.52
CA SER A 187 16.49 10.36 2.56
C SER A 187 17.49 11.51 2.59
N GLU A 188 17.66 12.22 1.48
CA GLU A 188 18.61 13.30 1.29
C GLU A 188 18.02 14.69 1.38
N THR A 189 16.69 14.81 1.46
CA THR A 189 16.04 16.05 1.90
C THR A 189 16.43 16.28 3.37
N GLU A 190 17.62 16.83 3.57
CA GLU A 190 18.06 17.51 4.79
C GLU A 190 17.18 18.75 4.93
N ILE A 191 16.09 18.65 5.68
CA ILE A 191 15.55 19.84 6.31
C ILE A 191 16.49 20.12 7.48
N GLN A 192 17.24 21.23 7.37
CA GLN A 192 18.17 21.79 8.36
C GLN A 192 17.45 22.26 9.63
N ASN A 193 16.57 21.45 10.20
CA ASN A 193 15.98 21.74 11.49
C ASN A 193 16.44 20.65 12.43
N GLU A 194 17.44 20.97 13.25
CA GLU A 194 17.95 20.16 14.37
C GLU A 194 16.85 19.80 15.42
N GLU A 195 15.59 20.17 15.17
CA GLU A 195 14.45 19.96 16.03
C GLU A 195 13.35 19.04 15.44
N PHE A 196 13.43 18.66 14.15
CA PHE A 196 12.41 17.81 13.51
C PHE A 196 13.01 16.50 13.00
N THR A 197 12.89 15.46 13.83
CA THR A 197 13.36 14.09 13.57
C THR A 197 12.53 13.30 12.55
N ASP A 198 11.39 13.84 12.12
CA ASP A 198 10.49 13.16 11.18
C ASP A 198 10.58 13.77 9.78
N LEU A 199 10.58 12.91 8.76
CA LEU A 199 10.27 13.36 7.40
C LEU A 199 8.93 14.10 7.42
N LEU A 200 8.80 15.14 6.60
CA LEU A 200 7.51 15.80 6.46
C LEU A 200 6.51 14.76 5.91
N PRO A 201 5.44 14.39 6.67
CA PRO A 201 4.43 13.42 6.24
C PRO A 201 3.90 13.69 4.83
N GLU A 202 3.77 14.98 4.49
CA GLU A 202 3.31 15.48 3.21
C GLU A 202 4.21 15.06 2.04
N GLU A 203 5.54 15.02 2.22
CA GLU A 203 6.45 14.57 1.17
C GLU A 203 6.24 13.09 0.89
N VAL A 204 6.26 12.24 1.92
CA VAL A 204 6.01 10.79 1.77
C VAL A 204 4.64 10.53 1.12
N ALA A 205 3.60 11.25 1.57
CA ALA A 205 2.26 11.15 1.00
C ALA A 205 2.27 11.51 -0.50
N ARG A 206 2.87 12.65 -0.87
CA ARG A 206 3.00 13.09 -2.28
C ARG A 206 3.76 12.07 -3.13
N CYS A 207 4.90 11.58 -2.65
CA CYS A 207 5.72 10.58 -3.33
C CYS A 207 4.94 9.28 -3.56
N SER A 208 4.24 8.81 -2.53
CA SER A 208 3.45 7.58 -2.62
C SER A 208 2.30 7.71 -3.61
N ALA A 209 1.60 8.84 -3.62
CA ALA A 209 0.54 9.12 -4.58
C ALA A 209 1.08 9.15 -6.02
N GLU A 210 2.26 9.74 -6.21
CA GLU A 210 2.94 9.80 -7.50
C GLU A 210 3.39 8.42 -8.00
N ILE A 211 3.96 7.56 -7.13
CA ILE A 211 4.27 6.16 -7.45
C ILE A 211 3.00 5.43 -7.87
N CYS A 212 1.92 5.55 -7.09
CA CYS A 212 0.66 4.88 -7.36
C CYS A 212 0.03 5.31 -8.69
N SER A 213 0.04 6.61 -8.97
CA SER A 213 -0.44 7.20 -10.22
C SER A 213 0.32 6.65 -11.44
N ARG A 214 1.64 6.55 -11.35
CA ARG A 214 2.49 6.06 -12.46
C ARG A 214 2.34 4.58 -12.70
N MET A 215 2.30 3.79 -11.65
CA MET A 215 2.03 2.36 -11.78
C MET A 215 0.64 2.13 -12.41
N ALA A 216 -0.31 3.05 -12.23
CA ALA A 216 -1.63 2.98 -12.85
C ALA A 216 -1.62 3.37 -14.32
N SER A 217 -0.85 4.39 -14.70
CA SER A 217 -0.69 4.78 -16.10
C SER A 217 0.07 3.75 -16.94
N LEU A 218 0.79 2.82 -16.29
CA LEU A 218 1.47 1.70 -16.94
C LEU A 218 0.55 0.47 -17.15
N ASP A 219 -0.74 0.53 -16.77
CA ASP A 219 -1.70 -0.58 -16.73
C ASP A 219 -1.20 -1.79 -15.90
N GLU A 220 -0.26 -1.58 -15.00
CA GLU A 220 0.43 -2.64 -14.26
C GLU A 220 -0.32 -3.12 -13.01
N TRP A 221 -1.36 -2.39 -12.58
CA TRP A 221 -2.18 -2.77 -11.42
C TRP A 221 -3.30 -3.77 -11.76
N TYR A 222 -3.74 -3.82 -13.01
CA TYR A 222 -4.94 -4.55 -13.44
C TYR A 222 -4.58 -5.77 -14.33
N GLU A 223 -3.72 -6.67 -13.86
CA GLU A 223 -4.02 -8.07 -14.17
C GLU A 223 -5.12 -8.48 -13.20
N PRO A 224 -6.37 -8.67 -13.66
CA PRO A 224 -7.43 -9.05 -12.76
C PRO A 224 -7.02 -10.37 -12.14
N PHE A 225 -6.98 -10.42 -10.80
CA PHE A 225 -7.08 -11.67 -10.07
C PHE A 225 -8.48 -12.25 -10.33
N THR A 226 -8.75 -12.67 -11.57
CA THR A 226 -9.86 -13.54 -11.86
C THR A 226 -9.59 -14.85 -11.14
N SER A 227 -10.63 -15.43 -10.58
CA SER A 227 -10.65 -16.74 -9.92
C SER A 227 -10.06 -17.89 -10.77
N GLU A 228 -9.71 -17.65 -12.05
CA GLU A 228 -8.99 -18.58 -12.90
C GLU A 228 -7.51 -18.77 -12.52
N CYS A 229 -6.86 -17.81 -11.85
CA CYS A 229 -5.46 -17.95 -11.44
C CYS A 229 -5.26 -18.93 -10.27
N LEU A 230 -6.26 -19.11 -9.40
CA LEU A 230 -6.20 -20.14 -8.34
C LEU A 230 -6.34 -21.55 -8.92
N ILE A 231 -7.12 -21.73 -9.98
CA ILE A 231 -7.32 -23.03 -10.64
C ILE A 231 -6.11 -23.41 -11.52
N LYS A 232 -5.38 -22.44 -12.08
CA LYS A 232 -4.14 -22.72 -12.83
C LYS A 232 -2.97 -23.13 -11.94
N ASN A 233 -2.83 -22.55 -10.75
CA ASN A 233 -1.75 -22.90 -9.83
C ASN A 233 -1.94 -24.28 -9.17
N GLU A 234 -3.17 -24.70 -8.85
CA GLU A 234 -3.42 -26.07 -8.38
C GLU A 234 -3.19 -27.13 -9.46
N ASN A 235 -3.55 -26.83 -10.71
CA ASN A 235 -3.33 -27.77 -11.82
C ASN A 235 -1.87 -27.87 -12.25
N GLN A 236 -1.07 -26.80 -12.17
CA GLN A 236 0.38 -26.87 -12.45
C GLN A 236 1.15 -27.64 -11.36
N LEU A 237 0.79 -27.47 -10.08
CA LEU A 237 1.37 -28.26 -8.99
C LEU A 237 0.96 -29.75 -9.04
N SER A 238 -0.23 -30.07 -9.57
CA SER A 238 -0.66 -31.46 -9.74
C SER A 238 -0.02 -32.16 -10.95
N THR A 239 0.28 -31.45 -12.04
CA THR A 239 0.94 -32.05 -13.22
C THR A 239 2.44 -32.28 -13.01
N ASP A 240 3.13 -31.40 -12.28
CA ASP A 240 4.54 -31.58 -11.95
C ASP A 240 4.78 -32.67 -10.88
N GLY A 241 3.77 -32.99 -10.08
CA GLY A 241 3.79 -34.11 -9.12
C GLY A 241 3.57 -35.49 -9.74
N LEU A 242 2.91 -35.57 -10.91
CA LEU A 242 2.62 -36.84 -11.60
C LEU A 242 3.69 -37.24 -12.62
N LEU A 243 4.46 -36.30 -13.16
CA LEU A 243 5.56 -36.59 -14.10
C LEU A 243 6.87 -37.03 -13.43
N LYS A 244 6.98 -36.96 -12.09
CA LYS A 244 8.16 -37.41 -11.33
C LYS A 244 8.06 -38.83 -10.75
N LYS A 245 7.03 -39.62 -11.11
CA LYS A 245 6.82 -40.97 -10.56
C LYS A 245 6.80 -42.13 -11.56
N SER A 246 7.22 -41.94 -12.82
CA SER A 246 7.23 -43.03 -13.82
C SER A 246 8.56 -43.33 -14.50
N VAL A 247 9.70 -42.96 -13.88
CA VAL A 247 11.01 -43.49 -14.28
C VAL A 247 11.76 -43.89 -13.01
N ILE A 248 11.60 -45.15 -12.61
CA ILE A 248 12.51 -46.07 -11.91
C ILE A 248 11.63 -47.26 -11.50
N ASP A 249 11.57 -48.24 -12.41
CA ASP A 249 11.69 -49.70 -12.21
C ASP A 249 11.05 -50.44 -13.41
#